data_AF-A0A960Y0A8-F1
#
_entry.id   AF-A0A960Y0A8-F1
#
_cell.length_a   1.000
_cell.length_b   1.000
_cell.length_c   1.000
_cell.angle_alpha   90.00
_cell.angle_beta   90.00
_cell.angle_gamma   90.00
#
_symmetry.space_group_name_H-M   'P 1'
#
loop_
_entity.id
_entity.type
_entity.pdbx_description
1 polymer ?
#
loop_
_entity_poly.entity_id
_entity_poly.type
_entity_poly.pdbx_seq_one_letter_code
_entity_poly.pdbx_strand_id
1 'polypeptide(L)'
;MKKVRTKISLLGAVLSILVLSGLTNLTAADDCAQACKKFISCTEQTHKRKTTESEKKLLTKGCTESCTKHTDKVIECFKLSQQDGASCNAYSQCVVKYSQMMKGSKK
;
A
#
# COMPACT_ATOMS: atom_id res chain seq x y z
N MET A 1 -32.30 17.00 -43.62
CA MET A 1 -31.56 16.28 -42.56
C MET A 1 -32.05 16.78 -41.20
N LYS A 2 -32.58 15.89 -40.35
CA LYS A 2 -33.43 16.22 -39.18
C LYS A 2 -32.59 16.65 -37.98
N LYS A 3 -32.89 17.83 -37.45
CA LYS A 3 -32.26 18.46 -36.28
C LYS A 3 -32.83 17.85 -35.01
N VAL A 4 -32.18 16.83 -34.46
CA VAL A 4 -32.50 16.25 -33.16
C VAL A 4 -31.76 17.04 -32.09
N ARG A 5 -32.46 17.91 -31.36
CA ARG A 5 -32.02 18.33 -30.02
C ARG A 5 -33.22 18.30 -29.08
N THR A 6 -33.24 17.16 -28.39
CA THR A 6 -34.07 16.69 -27.29
C THR A 6 -34.51 17.77 -26.31
N LYS A 7 -35.77 17.68 -25.89
CA LYS A 7 -36.41 18.59 -24.94
C LYS A 7 -35.74 18.52 -23.57
N ILE A 8 -35.39 19.71 -23.06
CA ILE A 8 -34.92 19.97 -21.71
C ILE A 8 -36.07 19.64 -20.75
N SER A 9 -35.98 18.49 -20.07
CA SER A 9 -36.85 18.14 -18.96
C SER A 9 -36.29 18.82 -17.71
N LEU A 10 -36.97 19.87 -17.29
CA LEU A 10 -36.58 20.83 -16.27
C LEU A 10 -36.95 20.32 -14.86
N LEU A 11 -36.43 19.16 -14.43
CA LEU A 11 -36.53 18.67 -13.04
C LEU A 11 -35.54 17.52 -12.84
N GLY A 12 -34.43 17.78 -12.13
CA GLY A 12 -33.50 16.73 -11.71
C GLY A 12 -32.01 17.01 -11.91
N ALA A 13 -31.57 18.26 -12.00
CA ALA A 13 -30.15 18.59 -12.16
C ALA A 13 -29.75 19.74 -11.24
N VAL A 14 -29.69 19.51 -9.93
CA VAL A 14 -29.06 20.45 -9.00
C VAL A 14 -28.29 19.69 -7.92
N LEU A 15 -26.97 19.86 -7.95
CA LEU A 15 -26.00 19.63 -6.87
C LEU A 15 -25.71 18.17 -6.44
N SER A 16 -24.80 17.51 -7.14
CA SER A 16 -23.95 16.44 -6.57
C SER A 16 -22.51 16.56 -7.04
N ILE A 17 -21.99 17.79 -7.07
CA ILE A 17 -20.61 18.11 -7.42
C ILE A 17 -20.04 18.93 -6.26
N LEU A 18 -19.46 18.26 -5.26
CA LEU A 18 -18.32 18.68 -4.42
C LEU A 18 -18.30 17.89 -3.10
N VAL A 19 -17.94 16.61 -3.16
CA VAL A 19 -17.25 15.96 -2.04
C VAL A 19 -16.43 14.86 -2.69
N LEU A 20 -15.13 15.07 -2.89
CA LEU A 20 -14.10 14.02 -2.79
C LEU A 20 -12.65 14.54 -2.94
N SER A 21 -12.38 15.84 -2.81
CA SER A 21 -11.00 16.36 -2.95
C SER A 21 -10.17 16.32 -1.65
N GLY A 22 -10.62 15.64 -0.60
CA GLY A 22 -10.07 15.81 0.77
C GLY A 22 -9.49 14.59 1.48
N LEU A 23 -9.36 13.41 0.84
CA LEU A 23 -9.00 12.15 1.54
C LEU A 23 -7.79 11.41 0.95
N THR A 24 -6.98 12.04 0.10
CA THR A 24 -5.81 11.37 -0.53
C THR A 24 -4.68 10.99 0.43
N ASN A 25 -4.73 11.40 1.71
CA ASN A 25 -3.73 11.03 2.71
C ASN A 25 -4.13 9.81 3.57
N LEU A 26 -5.39 9.37 3.55
CA LEU A 26 -5.83 8.23 4.37
C LEU A 26 -5.43 6.88 3.74
N THR A 27 -5.35 6.82 2.41
CA THR A 27 -4.92 5.63 1.67
C THR A 27 -3.46 5.29 1.89
N ALA A 28 -2.56 6.27 1.93
CA ALA A 28 -1.12 6.02 2.10
C ALA A 28 -0.77 5.28 3.40
N ALA A 29 -1.39 5.68 4.52
CA ALA A 29 -1.15 5.05 5.82
C ALA A 29 -1.76 3.64 5.88
N ASP A 30 -2.94 3.45 5.28
CA ASP A 30 -3.60 2.15 5.19
C ASP A 30 -2.85 1.16 4.27
N ASP A 31 -2.43 1.62 3.09
CA ASP A 31 -1.58 0.88 2.16
C ASP A 31 -0.25 0.47 2.82
N CYS A 32 0.37 1.36 3.59
CA CYS A 32 1.57 1.04 4.38
C CYS A 32 1.31 -0.04 5.42
N ALA A 33 0.18 0.01 6.13
CA ALA A 33 -0.19 -1.00 7.11
C ALA A 33 -0.42 -2.37 6.45
N GLN A 34 -1.09 -2.40 5.29
CA GLN A 34 -1.33 -3.62 4.52
C GLN A 34 -0.03 -4.21 3.94
N ALA A 35 0.83 -3.35 3.38
CA ALA A 35 2.16 -3.72 2.93
C ALA A 35 2.97 -4.37 4.06
N CYS A 36 3.06 -3.71 5.22
CA CYS A 36 3.82 -4.24 6.35
C CYS A 36 3.25 -5.54 6.92
N LYS A 37 1.91 -5.70 6.94
CA LYS A 37 1.28 -7.00 7.28
C LYS A 37 1.68 -8.10 6.31
N LYS A 38 1.66 -7.83 5.01
CA LYS A 38 2.10 -8.79 3.99
C LYS A 38 3.59 -9.13 4.16
N PHE A 39 4.43 -8.15 4.50
CA PHE A 39 5.86 -8.35 4.68
C PHE A 39 6.15 -9.35 5.81
N ILE A 40 5.46 -9.19 6.94
CA ILE A 40 5.57 -10.12 8.07
C ILE A 40 5.08 -11.50 7.67
N SER A 41 3.91 -11.60 7.03
CA SER A 41 3.39 -12.88 6.56
C SER A 41 4.34 -13.58 5.58
N CYS A 42 4.98 -12.81 4.69
CA CYS A 42 6.00 -13.31 3.78
C CYS A 42 7.29 -13.73 4.50
N THR A 43 7.67 -13.04 5.56
CA THR A 43 8.79 -13.42 6.42
C THR A 43 8.50 -14.75 7.11
N GLU A 44 7.31 -14.92 7.67
CA GLU A 44 6.90 -16.19 8.32
C GLU A 44 6.87 -17.37 7.34
N GLN A 45 6.38 -17.14 6.12
CA GLN A 45 6.39 -18.14 5.05
C GLN A 45 7.81 -18.50 4.58
N THR A 46 8.66 -17.50 4.41
CA THR A 46 10.05 -17.70 3.94
C THR A 46 10.88 -18.44 4.99
N HIS A 47 10.74 -18.08 6.25
CA HIS A 47 11.49 -18.69 7.35
C HIS A 47 10.84 -19.96 7.91
N LYS A 48 9.66 -20.36 7.40
CA LYS A 48 8.84 -21.47 7.90
C LYS A 48 8.67 -21.46 9.43
N ARG A 49 8.66 -20.27 10.02
CA ARG A 49 8.60 -20.03 11.46
C ARG A 49 7.67 -18.85 11.72
N LYS A 50 6.82 -18.98 12.74
CA LYS A 50 6.03 -17.86 13.23
C LYS A 50 6.92 -16.87 13.96
N THR A 51 6.81 -15.60 13.62
CA THR A 51 7.44 -14.52 14.38
C THR A 51 6.76 -14.37 15.72
N THR A 52 7.54 -14.18 16.79
CA THR A 52 6.97 -13.86 18.11
C THR A 52 6.27 -12.50 18.06
N GLU A 53 5.40 -12.21 19.04
CA GLU A 53 4.68 -10.93 19.07
C GLU A 53 5.66 -9.73 19.14
N SER A 54 6.76 -9.89 19.87
CA SER A 54 7.83 -8.89 19.96
C SER A 54 8.53 -8.65 18.63
N GLU A 55 8.90 -9.71 17.91
CA GLU A 55 9.50 -9.60 16.57
C GLU A 55 8.52 -9.00 15.57
N LYS A 56 7.25 -9.42 15.62
CA LYS A 56 6.20 -8.88 14.77
C LYS A 56 6.00 -7.39 14.99
N LYS A 57 5.99 -6.91 16.25
CA LYS A 57 5.92 -5.49 16.57
C LYS A 57 7.12 -4.72 16.03
N LEU A 58 8.33 -5.26 16.17
CA LEU A 58 9.55 -4.62 15.68
C LEU A 58 9.57 -4.52 14.14
N LEU A 59 9.24 -5.61 13.45
CA LEU A 59 9.14 -5.66 11.99
C LEU A 59 8.03 -4.74 11.47
N THR A 60 6.85 -4.75 12.12
CA THR A 60 5.76 -3.83 11.77
C THR A 60 6.22 -2.40 11.91
N LYS A 61 6.81 -2.04 13.07
CA LYS A 61 7.22 -0.67 13.36
C LYS A 61 8.22 -0.15 12.34
N GLY A 62 9.34 -0.82 12.12
CA GLY A 62 10.33 -0.30 11.18
C GLY A 62 9.91 -0.43 9.71
N CYS A 63 9.01 -1.35 9.36
CA CYS A 63 8.37 -1.34 8.06
C CYS A 63 7.48 -0.11 7.89
N THR A 64 6.65 0.21 8.89
CA THR A 64 5.76 1.37 8.85
C THR A 64 6.55 2.67 8.81
N GLU A 65 7.56 2.84 9.68
CA GLU A 65 8.43 4.03 9.66
C GLU A 65 9.12 4.24 8.32
N SER A 66 9.56 3.15 7.70
CA SER A 66 10.18 3.19 6.38
C SER A 66 9.18 3.46 5.26
N CYS A 67 7.98 2.89 5.39
CA CYS A 67 6.90 3.13 4.47
C CYS A 67 6.48 4.59 4.51
N THR A 68 6.33 5.21 5.68
CA THR A 68 6.00 6.65 5.75
C THR A 68 7.07 7.55 5.13
N LYS A 69 8.35 7.13 5.15
CA LYS A 69 9.48 7.86 4.52
C LYS A 69 9.61 7.62 3.02
N HIS A 70 9.19 6.45 2.56
CA HIS A 70 9.34 5.98 1.18
C HIS A 70 8.03 5.39 0.66
N THR A 71 6.91 6.09 0.90
CA THR A 71 5.55 5.58 0.70
C THR A 71 5.37 5.08 -0.72
N ASP A 72 5.68 5.91 -1.71
CA ASP A 72 5.53 5.57 -3.13
C ASP A 72 6.30 4.30 -3.51
N LYS A 73 7.49 4.10 -2.93
CA LYS A 73 8.35 2.93 -3.21
C LYS A 73 7.84 1.66 -2.55
N VAL A 74 7.43 1.74 -1.29
CA VAL A 74 6.88 0.57 -0.59
C VAL A 74 5.52 0.17 -1.16
N ILE A 75 4.70 1.14 -1.59
CA ILE A 75 3.42 0.86 -2.25
C ILE A 75 3.64 0.29 -3.64
N GLU A 76 4.65 0.74 -4.39
CA GLU A 76 5.05 0.13 -5.66
C GLU A 76 5.47 -1.34 -5.46
N CYS A 77 6.31 -1.64 -4.46
CA CYS A 77 6.64 -3.01 -4.07
C CYS A 77 5.39 -3.84 -3.74
N PHE A 78 4.42 -3.25 -3.03
CA PHE A 78 3.19 -3.92 -2.63
C PHE A 78 2.26 -4.20 -3.81
N LYS A 79 2.15 -3.28 -4.77
CA LYS A 79 1.39 -3.50 -6.01
C LYS A 79 2.02 -4.62 -6.85
N LEU A 80 3.35 -4.65 -6.95
CA LEU A 80 4.07 -5.73 -7.61
C LEU A 80 3.83 -7.08 -6.92
N SER A 81 3.70 -7.11 -5.59
CA SER A 81 3.43 -8.36 -4.85
C SER A 81 1.99 -8.85 -4.93
N GLN A 82 1.07 -8.02 -5.41
CA GLN A 82 -0.31 -8.39 -5.69
C GLN A 82 -0.51 -8.91 -7.12
N GLN A 83 0.48 -8.77 -8.01
CA GLN A 83 0.41 -9.41 -9.32
C GLN A 83 0.57 -10.93 -9.20
N ASP A 84 -0.25 -11.65 -9.97
CA ASP A 84 -0.26 -13.10 -10.06
C ASP A 84 1.16 -13.61 -10.41
N GLY A 85 1.78 -14.36 -9.49
CA GLY A 85 3.15 -14.90 -9.63
C GLY A 85 4.25 -14.20 -8.81
N ALA A 86 3.95 -13.09 -8.14
CA ALA A 86 4.94 -12.41 -7.31
C ALA A 86 5.25 -13.19 -6.02
N SER A 87 6.46 -13.72 -5.92
CA SER A 87 6.91 -14.49 -4.76
C SER A 87 7.16 -13.59 -3.54
N CYS A 88 6.81 -14.06 -2.35
CA CYS A 88 7.08 -13.38 -1.08
C CYS A 88 8.53 -12.93 -0.91
N ASN A 89 9.49 -13.67 -1.48
CA ASN A 89 10.90 -13.30 -1.50
C ASN A 89 11.16 -11.98 -2.28
N ALA A 90 10.57 -11.83 -3.47
CA ALA A 90 10.75 -10.62 -4.29
C ALA A 90 10.15 -9.39 -3.59
N TYR A 91 8.99 -9.57 -2.96
CA TYR A 91 8.37 -8.51 -2.16
C TYR A 91 9.21 -8.13 -0.94
N SER A 92 9.63 -9.13 -0.13
CA SER A 92 10.46 -8.89 1.05
C SER A 92 11.77 -8.19 0.70
N GLN A 93 12.42 -8.57 -0.39
CA GLN A 93 13.64 -7.88 -0.85
C GLN A 93 13.37 -6.45 -1.31
N CYS A 94 12.23 -6.20 -1.97
CA CYS A 94 11.84 -4.86 -2.39
C CYS A 94 11.62 -3.94 -1.19
N VAL A 95 10.85 -4.40 -0.19
CA VAL A 95 10.61 -3.61 1.04
C VAL A 95 11.90 -3.40 1.83
N VAL A 96 12.75 -4.43 1.97
CA VAL A 96 14.02 -4.36 2.72
C VAL A 96 15.01 -3.35 2.13
N LYS A 97 15.02 -3.18 0.79
CA LYS A 97 15.82 -2.15 0.13
C LYS A 97 15.50 -0.73 0.63
N TYR A 98 14.22 -0.46 0.86
CA TYR A 98 13.76 0.85 1.34
C TYR A 98 13.66 0.93 2.85
N SER A 99 13.58 -0.21 3.54
CA SER A 99 13.35 -0.22 4.97
C SER A 99 14.60 -0.08 5.84
N GLN A 100 15.80 -0.16 5.27
CA GLN A 100 17.07 -0.08 6.01
C GLN A 100 17.07 -0.87 7.34
N MET A 101 16.28 -1.96 7.45
CA MET A 101 16.06 -2.65 8.72
C MET A 101 17.24 -3.53 9.16
N MET A 102 18.40 -3.43 8.50
CA MET A 102 19.59 -4.23 8.82
C MET A 102 20.91 -3.45 8.65
N LYS A 103 20.93 -2.12 8.77
CA LYS A 103 22.21 -1.40 9.00
C LYS A 103 22.60 -1.46 10.47
N GLY A 104 22.81 -2.69 10.92
CA GLY A 104 23.56 -3.07 12.11
C GLY A 104 24.63 -4.10 11.74
N SER A 105 25.35 -3.88 10.64
CA SER A 105 26.61 -4.57 10.33
C SER A 105 27.29 -3.94 9.11
N LYS A 106 27.96 -2.81 9.34
CA LYS A 106 29.31 -2.65 8.81
C LYS A 106 30.14 -2.04 9.93
N LYS A 107 31.04 -2.91 10.40
CA LYS A 107 32.22 -2.69 11.23
C LYS A 107 32.97 -1.41 10.88
#